data_AF-A0AAW1IUC0-F1
#
_entry.id   AF-A0AAW1IUC0-F1
#
_cell.length_a   1.000
_cell.length_b   1.000
_cell.length_c   1.000
_cell.angle_alpha   90.00
_cell.angle_beta   90.00
_cell.angle_gamma   90.00
#
_symmetry.space_group_name_H-M   'P 1'
#
loop_
_entity.id
_entity.type
_entity.pdbx_description
1 polymer ?
#
loop_
_entity_poly.entity_id
_entity_poly.type
_entity_poly.pdbx_seq_one_letter_code
_entity_poly.pdbx_strand_id
1 'polypeptide(L)'
;MYSKLSEIYQKDTEQQKCLLLQEFFNFTYEKGSDITTHISKIGNLVFRLKTLKQSIDDSMVISKILSTLPDNYKHFRTAWELIPTEERTLTKLTSKLVTEEMMNKSDGHEESVAFNTSERVCFKCKRPGHIEKFCKLKESGVSSF
;
A
#
# COMPACT_ATOMS: atom_id res chain seq x y z
N MET A 1 -5.73 -47.66 24.56
CA MET A 1 -4.54 -47.20 23.81
C MET A 1 -4.86 -46.07 22.82
N TYR A 2 -5.93 -46.17 22.03
CA TYR A 2 -6.36 -45.11 21.09
C TYR A 2 -6.68 -43.76 21.77
N SER A 3 -7.38 -43.76 22.90
CA SER A 3 -7.78 -42.54 23.62
C SER A 3 -6.58 -41.68 24.04
N LYS A 4 -5.51 -42.31 24.52
CA LYS A 4 -4.29 -41.61 24.95
C LYS A 4 -3.53 -40.98 23.77
N LEU A 5 -3.51 -41.65 22.62
CA LEU A 5 -2.91 -41.08 21.40
C LEU A 5 -3.74 -39.89 20.89
N SER A 6 -5.07 -39.99 20.94
CA SER A 6 -5.97 -38.89 20.58
C SER A 6 -5.79 -37.67 21.50
N GLU A 7 -5.67 -37.89 22.80
CA GLU A 7 -5.42 -36.82 23.79
C GLU A 7 -4.07 -36.11 23.53
N ILE A 8 -3.00 -36.86 23.26
CA ILE A 8 -1.68 -36.30 22.95
C ILE A 8 -1.77 -35.46 21.67
N TYR A 9 -2.35 -36.01 20.59
CA TYR A 9 -2.48 -35.29 19.33
C TYR A 9 -3.33 -34.02 19.44
N GLN A 10 -4.43 -34.08 20.21
CA GLN A 10 -5.26 -32.92 20.47
C GLN A 10 -4.50 -31.85 21.26
N LYS A 11 -3.76 -32.25 22.30
CA LYS A 11 -2.93 -31.33 23.10
C LYS A 11 -1.85 -30.67 22.25
N ASP A 12 -1.15 -31.43 21.41
CA ASP A 12 -0.13 -30.91 20.49
C ASP A 12 -0.75 -29.90 19.50
N THR A 13 -1.95 -30.20 19.00
CA THR A 13 -2.71 -29.31 18.12
C THR A 13 -3.08 -28.00 18.83
N GLU A 14 -3.54 -28.05 20.08
CA GLU A 14 -3.87 -26.86 20.87
C GLU A 14 -2.62 -26.04 21.20
N GLN A 15 -1.51 -26.68 21.56
CA GLN A 15 -0.23 -26.01 21.77
C GLN A 15 0.25 -25.30 20.50
N GLN A 16 0.15 -25.95 19.34
CA GLN A 16 0.52 -25.35 18.06
C GLN A 16 -0.35 -24.12 17.74
N LYS A 17 -1.66 -24.16 18.03
CA LYS A 17 -2.53 -22.98 17.88
C LYS A 17 -2.08 -21.83 18.77
N CYS A 18 -1.79 -22.11 20.04
CA CYS A 18 -1.32 -21.09 20.98
C CYS A 18 -0.01 -20.43 20.52
N LEU A 19 0.96 -21.23 20.05
CA LEU A 19 2.23 -20.71 19.55
C LEU A 19 2.04 -19.82 18.32
N LEU A 20 1.21 -20.23 17.36
CA LEU A 20 0.92 -19.44 16.16
C LEU A 20 0.19 -18.14 16.47
N LEU A 21 -0.74 -18.16 17.44
CA LEU A 21 -1.39 -16.93 17.90
C LEU A 21 -0.39 -15.99 18.55
N GLN A 22 0.50 -16.49 19.40
CA GLN A 22 1.57 -15.69 19.98
C GLN A 22 2.49 -15.09 18.91
N GLU A 23 2.87 -15.89 17.90
CA GLU A 23 3.67 -15.43 16.76
C GLU A 23 2.94 -14.32 15.99
N PHE A 24 1.64 -14.48 15.73
CA PHE A 24 0.82 -13.45 15.09
C PHE A 24 0.75 -12.16 15.92
N PHE A 25 0.48 -12.24 17.23
CA PHE A 25 0.38 -11.05 18.09
C PHE A 25 1.73 -10.34 18.26
N ASN A 26 2.82 -11.08 18.38
CA ASN A 26 4.17 -10.53 18.54
C ASN A 26 4.87 -10.20 17.22
N PHE A 27 4.22 -10.45 16.08
CA PHE A 27 4.81 -10.17 14.77
C PHE A 27 5.15 -8.68 14.66
N THR A 28 6.36 -8.39 14.19
CA THR A 28 6.88 -7.02 14.01
C THR A 28 7.53 -6.91 12.63
N TYR A 29 7.63 -5.69 12.11
CA TYR A 29 8.25 -5.46 10.83
C TYR A 29 9.77 -5.62 10.92
N GLU A 30 10.32 -6.42 10.01
CA GLU A 30 11.75 -6.70 9.96
C GLU A 30 12.48 -5.62 9.15
N LYS A 31 13.49 -5.00 9.76
CA LYS A 31 14.29 -3.95 9.10
C LYS A 31 14.93 -4.50 7.83
N GLY A 32 14.72 -3.80 6.71
CA GLY A 32 15.27 -4.19 5.41
C GLY A 32 14.44 -5.22 4.64
N SER A 33 13.35 -5.74 5.20
CA SER A 33 12.38 -6.54 4.44
C SER A 33 11.49 -5.64 3.59
N ASP A 34 11.07 -6.12 2.43
CA ASP A 34 10.09 -5.42 1.60
C ASP A 34 8.65 -5.67 2.11
N ILE A 35 7.73 -4.80 1.71
CA ILE A 35 6.34 -4.80 2.16
C ILE A 35 5.60 -6.06 1.71
N THR A 36 5.93 -6.62 0.55
CA THR A 36 5.27 -7.84 0.04
C THR A 36 5.67 -9.07 0.85
N THR A 37 6.94 -9.16 1.23
CA THR A 37 7.47 -10.19 2.12
C THR A 37 6.82 -10.08 3.50
N HIS A 38 6.70 -8.86 4.05
CA HIS A 38 6.03 -8.63 5.33
C HIS A 38 4.58 -9.10 5.32
N ILE A 39 3.79 -8.70 4.32
CA ILE A 39 2.38 -9.12 4.17
C ILE A 39 2.29 -10.64 3.98
N SER A 40 3.19 -11.24 3.19
CA SER A 40 3.21 -12.67 2.93
C SER A 40 3.47 -13.49 4.20
N LYS A 41 4.37 -13.03 5.08
CA LYS A 41 4.62 -13.67 6.38
C LYS A 41 3.38 -13.66 7.27
N ILE A 42 2.68 -12.53 7.36
CA ILE A 42 1.40 -12.44 8.10
C ILE A 42 0.35 -13.36 7.47
N GLY A 43 0.23 -13.34 6.15
CA GLY A 43 -0.70 -14.22 5.42
C GLY A 43 -0.43 -15.70 5.67
N ASN A 44 0.84 -16.09 5.74
CA ASN A 44 1.24 -17.46 6.07
C ASN A 44 0.82 -17.87 7.48
N LEU A 45 0.97 -16.98 8.48
CA LEU A 45 0.50 -17.22 9.85
C LEU A 45 -1.01 -17.41 9.90
N VAL A 46 -1.77 -16.53 9.23
CA VAL A 46 -3.23 -16.63 9.15
C VAL A 46 -3.66 -17.93 8.47
N PHE A 47 -2.98 -18.32 7.39
CA PHE A 47 -3.23 -19.58 6.70
C PHE A 47 -2.97 -20.80 7.62
N ARG A 48 -1.85 -20.83 8.34
CA ARG A 48 -1.52 -21.90 9.30
C ARG A 48 -2.50 -21.97 10.46
N LEU A 49 -3.03 -20.85 10.93
CA LEU A 49 -4.10 -20.85 11.93
C LEU A 49 -5.41 -21.41 11.36
N LYS A 50 -5.74 -21.05 10.12
CA LYS A 50 -6.94 -21.55 9.43
C LYS A 50 -6.90 -23.06 9.23
N THR A 51 -5.73 -23.66 8.91
CA THR A 51 -5.60 -25.13 8.81
C THR A 51 -5.84 -25.84 10.14
N LEU A 52 -5.59 -25.17 11.26
CA LEU A 52 -5.90 -25.65 12.61
C LEU A 52 -7.33 -25.31 13.07
N LYS A 53 -8.22 -24.91 12.15
CA LYS A 53 -9.60 -24.48 12.43
C LYS A 53 -9.69 -23.25 13.36
N GLN A 54 -8.65 -22.40 13.37
CA GLN A 54 -8.67 -21.10 14.02
C GLN A 54 -8.80 -20.01 12.95
N SER A 55 -9.93 -19.31 12.92
CA SER A 55 -10.13 -18.19 12.01
C SER A 55 -9.61 -16.89 12.63
N ILE A 56 -8.88 -16.11 11.85
CA ILE A 56 -8.59 -14.70 12.12
C ILE A 56 -9.43 -13.88 11.16
N ASP A 57 -10.10 -12.86 11.67
CA ASP A 57 -10.91 -11.94 10.86
C ASP A 57 -10.02 -11.04 9.99
N ASP A 58 -10.46 -10.75 8.76
CA ASP A 58 -9.71 -9.89 7.84
C ASP A 58 -9.44 -8.50 8.43
N SER A 59 -10.36 -7.94 9.23
CA SER A 59 -10.14 -6.66 9.92
C SER A 59 -8.99 -6.73 10.92
N MET A 60 -8.82 -7.87 11.59
CA MET A 60 -7.72 -8.12 12.52
C MET A 60 -6.39 -8.24 11.77
N VAL A 61 -6.40 -8.89 10.60
CA VAL A 61 -5.22 -8.96 9.73
C VAL A 61 -4.84 -7.57 9.22
N ILE A 62 -5.81 -6.77 8.75
CA ILE A 62 -5.59 -5.38 8.31
C ILE A 62 -5.00 -4.55 9.45
N SER A 63 -5.60 -4.59 10.63
CA SER A 63 -5.11 -3.89 11.81
C SER A 63 -3.69 -4.33 12.17
N LYS A 64 -3.38 -5.63 12.05
CA LYS A 64 -2.06 -6.17 12.33
C LYS A 64 -1.01 -5.67 11.32
N ILE A 65 -1.35 -5.64 10.04
CA ILE A 65 -0.47 -5.09 9.00
C ILE A 65 -0.19 -3.62 9.31
N LEU A 66 -1.22 -2.78 9.50
CA LEU A 66 -1.06 -1.33 9.75
C LEU A 66 -0.26 -1.00 11.01
N SER A 67 -0.48 -1.74 12.10
CA SER A 67 0.20 -1.54 13.38
C SER A 67 1.68 -1.94 13.35
N THR A 68 2.06 -2.84 12.44
CA THR A 68 3.46 -3.27 12.31
C THR A 68 4.27 -2.42 11.33
N LEU A 69 3.61 -1.60 10.49
CA LEU A 69 4.32 -0.76 9.51
C LEU A 69 5.30 0.21 10.18
N PRO A 70 6.49 0.42 9.58
CA PRO A 70 7.47 1.40 10.06
C PRO A 70 6.98 2.84 9.91
N ASP A 71 7.64 3.78 10.60
CA ASP A 71 7.20 5.18 10.71
C ASP A 71 7.16 5.94 9.38
N ASN A 72 7.96 5.53 8.40
CA ASN A 72 7.94 6.08 7.04
C ASN A 72 6.62 5.82 6.28
N TYR A 73 5.71 5.00 6.81
CA TYR A 73 4.35 4.80 6.29
C TYR A 73 3.28 5.60 7.04
N LYS A 74 3.65 6.64 7.80
CA LYS A 74 2.69 7.49 8.53
C LYS A 74 1.64 8.13 7.63
N HIS A 75 2.05 8.63 6.46
CA HIS A 75 1.14 9.23 5.48
C HIS A 75 0.17 8.19 4.91
N PHE A 76 0.67 7.00 4.61
CA PHE A 76 -0.15 5.87 4.18
C PHE A 76 -1.23 5.52 5.21
N ARG A 77 -0.87 5.41 6.50
CA ARG A 77 -1.84 5.12 7.58
C ARG A 77 -2.97 6.13 7.61
N THR A 78 -2.63 7.42 7.51
CA THR A 78 -3.62 8.51 7.47
C THR A 78 -4.54 8.37 6.25
N ALA A 79 -3.97 8.14 5.06
CA ALA A 79 -4.74 7.95 3.84
C ALA A 79 -5.64 6.69 3.88
N TRP A 80 -5.20 5.65 4.56
CA TRP A 80 -5.98 4.42 4.76
C TRP A 80 -7.18 4.63 5.68
N GLU A 81 -7.03 5.41 6.75
CA GLU A 81 -8.11 5.76 7.67
C GLU A 81 -9.25 6.56 7.03
N LEU A 82 -8.99 7.23 5.90
CA LEU A 82 -10.01 7.95 5.14
C LEU A 82 -10.86 7.05 4.23
N ILE A 83 -10.44 5.80 4.00
CA ILE A 83 -11.18 4.86 3.15
C ILE A 83 -12.43 4.38 3.90
N PRO A 84 -13.62 4.36 3.26
CA PRO A 84 -14.83 3.79 3.86
C PRO A 84 -14.61 2.35 4.33
N THR A 85 -15.16 1.99 5.48
CA THR A 85 -14.96 0.66 6.10
C THR A 85 -15.33 -0.49 5.15
N GLU A 86 -16.37 -0.32 4.34
CA GLU A 86 -16.84 -1.31 3.36
C GLU A 86 -15.81 -1.61 2.26
N GLU A 87 -14.91 -0.66 1.99
CA GLU A 87 -13.86 -0.80 0.98
C GLU A 87 -12.52 -1.27 1.57
N ARG A 88 -12.41 -1.41 2.90
CA ARG A 88 -11.18 -1.83 3.59
C ARG A 88 -10.99 -3.34 3.49
N THR A 89 -10.54 -3.78 2.33
CA THR A 89 -10.20 -5.18 2.05
C THR A 89 -8.69 -5.41 2.08
N LEU A 90 -8.26 -6.64 2.40
CA LEU A 90 -6.86 -7.04 2.35
C LEU A 90 -6.24 -6.86 0.97
N THR A 91 -7.01 -7.10 -0.10
CA THR A 91 -6.57 -6.92 -1.49
C THR A 91 -6.25 -5.46 -1.77
N LYS A 92 -7.12 -4.53 -1.36
CA LYS A 92 -6.92 -3.09 -1.56
C LYS A 92 -5.77 -2.56 -0.71
N LEU A 93 -5.64 -3.05 0.53
CA LEU A 93 -4.53 -2.71 1.41
C LEU A 93 -3.19 -3.11 0.78
N THR A 94 -3.09 -4.37 0.36
CA THR A 94 -1.88 -4.91 -0.27
C THR A 94 -1.51 -4.12 -1.52
N SER A 95 -2.48 -3.88 -2.42
CA SER A 95 -2.22 -3.11 -3.63
C SER A 95 -1.71 -1.70 -3.34
N LYS A 96 -2.36 -0.96 -2.43
CA LYS A 96 -1.91 0.40 -2.10
C LYS A 96 -0.53 0.41 -1.41
N LEU A 97 -0.25 -0.55 -0.53
CA LEU A 97 1.04 -0.66 0.16
C LEU A 97 2.19 -0.91 -0.82
N VAL A 98 1.97 -1.78 -1.81
CA VAL A 98 2.97 -2.05 -2.85
C VAL A 98 3.23 -0.82 -3.71
N THR A 99 2.19 -0.09 -4.10
CA THR A 99 2.35 1.18 -4.83
C THR A 99 3.12 2.21 -4.01
N GLU A 100 2.80 2.37 -2.72
CA GLU A 100 3.50 3.29 -1.83
C GLU A 100 4.99 2.92 -1.72
N GLU A 101 5.32 1.64 -1.58
CA GLU A 101 6.73 1.20 -1.52
C GLU A 101 7.49 1.53 -2.81
N MET A 102 6.87 1.37 -3.97
CA MET A 102 7.48 1.75 -5.26
C MET A 102 7.78 3.26 -5.31
N MET A 103 6.84 4.10 -4.86
CA MET A 103 7.01 5.56 -4.82
C MET A 103 8.10 5.98 -3.82
N ASN A 104 8.14 5.34 -2.65
CA ASN A 104 9.11 5.64 -1.60
C ASN A 104 10.54 5.22 -2.00
N LYS A 105 10.68 4.18 -2.84
CA LYS A 105 11.97 3.78 -3.43
C LYS A 105 12.41 4.71 -4.56
N SER A 106 11.49 5.29 -5.33
CA SER A 106 11.81 6.28 -6.36
C SER A 106 12.18 7.65 -5.80
N ASP A 107 11.71 8.02 -4.60
CA ASP A 107 12.01 9.32 -3.96
C ASP A 107 13.49 9.46 -3.49
N GLY A 108 14.28 8.38 -3.60
CA GLY A 108 15.75 8.43 -3.49
C GLY A 108 16.46 8.87 -4.79
N HIS A 109 15.70 9.10 -5.87
CA HIS A 109 16.15 9.74 -7.08
C HIS A 109 15.25 10.96 -7.27
N GLU A 110 15.81 12.16 -7.17
CA GLU A 110 15.11 13.40 -7.50
C GLU A 110 14.65 13.34 -8.96
N GLU A 111 13.46 12.81 -9.19
CA GLU A 111 12.69 13.08 -10.40
C GLU A 111 11.42 13.75 -9.92
N SER A 112 11.48 15.08 -9.94
CA SER A 112 10.32 15.93 -10.04
C SER A 112 9.38 15.36 -11.10
N VAL A 113 8.39 14.56 -10.69
CA VAL A 113 7.22 14.26 -11.50
C VAL A 113 6.42 15.54 -11.58
N ALA A 114 6.90 16.41 -12.46
CA ALA A 114 6.17 17.55 -12.96
C ALA A 114 4.83 17.00 -13.43
N PHE A 115 3.80 17.35 -12.67
CA PHE A 115 2.42 17.24 -13.07
C PHE A 115 2.35 17.65 -14.54
N ASN A 116 1.97 16.69 -15.38
CA ASN A 116 1.77 16.78 -16.82
C ASN A 116 0.97 18.04 -17.21
N THR A 117 1.66 19.17 -17.27
CA THR A 117 1.15 20.36 -17.91
C THR A 117 1.31 20.06 -19.39
N SER A 118 0.26 19.52 -20.01
CA SER A 118 0.06 19.54 -21.45
C SER A 118 0.65 20.86 -21.96
N GLU A 119 1.73 20.76 -22.76
CA GLU A 119 2.53 21.91 -23.19
C GLU A 119 1.59 23.06 -23.55
N ARG A 120 1.57 24.12 -22.74
CA ARG A 120 0.71 25.27 -23.01
C ARG A 120 1.25 25.96 -24.26
N VAL A 121 0.76 25.52 -25.40
CA VAL A 121 1.01 26.11 -26.70
C VAL A 121 0.06 27.29 -26.88
N CYS A 122 0.55 28.32 -27.56
CA CYS A 122 -0.30 29.45 -27.93
C CYS A 122 -1.41 28.97 -28.88
N PHE A 123 -2.67 29.21 -28.53
CA PHE A 123 -3.83 28.81 -29.35
C PHE A 123 -3.83 29.44 -30.76
N LYS A 124 -3.14 30.58 -30.93
CA LYS A 124 -3.10 31.30 -32.21
C LYS A 124 -1.95 30.88 -33.14
N CYS A 125 -0.73 30.71 -32.61
CA CYS A 125 0.44 30.37 -33.43
C CYS A 125 0.96 28.94 -33.24
N LYS A 126 0.35 28.19 -32.31
CA LYS A 126 0.70 26.80 -31.95
C LYS A 126 2.16 26.59 -31.54
N ARG A 127 2.88 27.66 -31.16
CA ARG A 127 4.24 27.58 -30.63
C ARG A 127 4.22 27.48 -29.10
N PRO A 128 5.10 26.66 -28.50
CA PRO A 128 5.26 26.60 -27.04
C PRO A 128 5.94 27.87 -26.49
N GLY A 129 5.89 28.06 -25.16
CA GLY A 129 6.61 29.12 -24.46
C GLY A 129 5.84 30.43 -24.24
N HIS A 130 4.59 30.55 -24.69
CA HIS A 130 3.70 31.68 -24.38
C HIS A 130 2.22 31.33 -24.58
N ILE A 131 1.33 32.09 -23.94
CA ILE A 131 -0.13 32.03 -24.18
C ILE A 131 -0.57 33.12 -25.16
N GLU A 132 -1.77 32.98 -25.75
CA GLU A 132 -2.28 33.87 -26.80
C GLU A 132 -2.22 35.37 -26.45
N LYS A 133 -2.42 35.72 -25.18
CA LYS A 133 -2.34 37.11 -24.70
C LYS A 133 -0.97 37.76 -24.94
N PHE A 134 0.10 36.97 -24.99
CA PHE A 134 1.48 37.43 -25.17
C PHE A 134 2.05 37.06 -26.55
N CYS A 135 1.18 36.73 -27.52
CA CYS A 135 1.61 36.36 -28.87
C CYS A 135 1.96 37.60 -29.70
N LYS A 136 3.24 37.71 -30.12
CA LYS A 136 3.76 38.83 -30.93
C LYS A 136 3.15 38.94 -32.34
N LEU A 137 2.37 37.94 -32.80
CA LEU A 137 1.63 37.99 -34.06
C LEU A 137 0.39 38.90 -34.03
N LYS A 138 0.06 39.49 -32.87
CA LYS A 138 -1.11 40.36 -32.72
C LYS A 138 -0.92 41.76 -33.34
N GLU A 139 0.32 42.18 -33.64
CA GLU A 139 0.63 43.55 -34.06
C GLU A 139 0.93 43.72 -35.56
N SER A 140 0.57 42.75 -36.41
CA SER A 140 0.85 42.83 -37.85
C SER A 140 -0.41 42.99 -38.72
N GLY A 141 -1.46 43.61 -38.18
CA GLY A 141 -2.76 43.64 -38.84
C GLY A 141 -3.61 44.87 -38.59
N VAL A 142 -3.04 46.06 -38.41
CA VAL A 142 -3.73 47.33 -38.71
C VAL A 142 -2.70 48.40 -39.07
N SER A 143 -2.58 48.71 -40.36
CA SER A 143 -2.31 50.08 -40.84
C SER A 143 -2.51 50.10 -42.36
N SER A 144 -3.76 50.28 -42.76
CA SER A 144 -4.09 50.89 -44.04
C SER A 144 -3.63 52.34 -43.99
N PHE A 145 -2.73 52.73 -44.90
CA PHE A 145 -2.80 53.91 -45.76
C PHE A 145 -1.81 53.72 -46.91
#